data_AF-A0A7Y4EDJ2-F1
#
_entry.id   AF-A0A7Y4EDJ2-F1
#
_cell.length_a   1.000
_cell.length_b   1.000
_cell.length_c   1.000
_cell.angle_alpha   90.00
_cell.angle_beta   90.00
_cell.angle_gamma   90.00
#
_symmetry.space_group_name_H-M   'P 1'
#
loop_
_entity.id
_entity.type
_entity.pdbx_description
1 polymer ?
#
loop_
_entity_poly.entity_id
_entity_poly.type
_entity_poly.pdbx_seq_one_letter_code
_entity_poly.pdbx_strand_id
1 'polypeptide(L)'
;MFHLHTANNLATTHFHWQNQKESIKRLAGLSSQRQWILFTSECPRPSLELFMAYKVSCNNIIQMKPSKTLCERDIVEKAIKSRNASAIVASNKVSRFDQKVLRHLAVEYHCEVLFIEKETDHYH
;
A
#
# COMPACT_ATOMS: atom_id res chain seq x y z
N MET A 1 -1.73 17.68 26.57
CA MET A 1 -3.00 17.85 25.82
C MET A 1 -2.87 17.08 24.51
N PHE A 2 -3.09 15.76 24.54
CA PHE A 2 -2.82 14.83 23.43
C PHE A 2 -4.03 13.93 23.15
N HIS A 3 -5.18 14.49 22.78
CA HIS A 3 -6.35 13.67 22.44
C HIS A 3 -7.27 14.34 21.40
N LEU A 4 -6.73 14.73 20.23
CA LEU A 4 -7.60 15.10 19.09
C LEU A 4 -7.09 14.70 17.70
N HIS A 5 -5.84 14.25 17.54
CA HIS A 5 -5.32 13.85 16.22
C HIS A 5 -5.69 12.42 15.79
N THR A 6 -6.18 11.57 16.70
CA THR A 6 -6.37 10.13 16.40
C THR A 6 -7.67 9.84 15.64
N ALA A 7 -8.74 10.61 15.90
CA ALA A 7 -10.05 10.38 15.28
C ALA A 7 -10.11 10.81 13.81
N ASN A 8 -9.48 11.93 13.44
CA ASN A 8 -9.45 12.41 12.06
C ASN A 8 -8.74 11.41 11.12
N ASN A 9 -7.62 10.82 11.54
CA ASN A 9 -6.87 9.87 10.70
C ASN A 9 -7.65 8.58 10.35
N LEU A 10 -8.54 8.11 11.23
CA LEU A 10 -9.36 6.91 10.99
C LEU A 10 -10.45 7.17 9.95
N ALA A 11 -11.13 8.33 10.02
CA ALA A 11 -12.15 8.71 9.05
C ALA A 11 -11.54 8.97 7.66
N THR A 12 -10.38 9.62 7.61
CA THR A 12 -9.67 9.97 6.38
C THR A 12 -9.14 8.74 5.63
N THR A 13 -8.52 7.79 6.34
CA THR A 13 -8.08 6.51 5.72
C THR A 13 -9.25 5.67 5.23
N HIS A 14 -10.39 5.68 5.93
CA HIS A 14 -11.59 4.96 5.50
C HIS A 14 -12.17 5.55 4.20
N PHE A 15 -12.29 6.88 4.10
CA PHE A 15 -12.81 7.56 2.90
C PHE A 15 -11.89 7.36 1.68
N HIS A 16 -10.58 7.36 1.89
CA HIS A 16 -9.62 7.19 0.81
C HIS A 16 -9.73 5.83 0.11
N TRP A 17 -9.80 4.76 0.89
CA TRP A 17 -9.90 3.40 0.35
C TRP A 17 -11.31 3.05 -0.14
N GLN A 18 -12.35 3.84 0.17
CA GLN A 18 -13.68 3.67 -0.42
C GLN A 18 -13.71 3.91 -1.93
N ASN A 19 -12.83 4.75 -2.48
CA ASN A 19 -12.70 4.93 -3.93
C ASN A 19 -11.79 3.86 -4.57
N GLN A 20 -11.20 2.98 -3.74
CA GLN A 20 -10.26 1.94 -4.16
C GLN A 20 -10.69 0.54 -3.69
N LYS A 21 -12.01 0.29 -3.72
CA LYS A 21 -12.61 -1.00 -3.31
C LYS A 21 -12.00 -2.18 -4.05
N GLU A 22 -11.58 -1.99 -5.29
CA GLU A 22 -10.97 -3.05 -6.08
C GLU A 22 -9.57 -3.40 -5.56
N SER A 23 -8.75 -2.40 -5.22
CA SER A 23 -7.41 -2.61 -4.64
C SER A 23 -7.49 -3.41 -3.33
N ILE A 24 -8.45 -3.09 -2.45
CA ILE A 24 -8.58 -3.82 -1.18
C ILE A 24 -9.17 -5.23 -1.34
N LYS A 25 -10.07 -5.44 -2.32
CA LYS A 25 -10.53 -6.80 -2.67
C LYS A 25 -9.38 -7.65 -3.18
N ARG A 26 -8.50 -7.09 -4.02
CA ARG A 26 -7.29 -7.77 -4.48
C ARG A 26 -6.35 -8.10 -3.31
N LEU A 27 -6.15 -7.15 -2.39
CA LEU A 27 -5.37 -7.40 -1.17
C LEU A 27 -5.92 -8.57 -0.35
N ALA A 28 -7.24 -8.76 -0.26
CA ALA A 28 -7.81 -9.90 0.45
C ALA A 28 -7.32 -11.24 -0.14
N GLY A 29 -7.36 -11.40 -1.46
CA GLY A 29 -6.86 -12.59 -2.15
C GLY A 29 -5.33 -12.76 -2.08
N LEU A 30 -4.57 -11.66 -2.11
CA LEU A 30 -3.11 -11.70 -2.00
C LEU A 30 -2.67 -12.00 -0.56
N SER A 31 -3.44 -11.55 0.43
CA SER A 31 -3.13 -11.73 1.85
C SER A 31 -3.34 -13.17 2.34
N SER A 32 -4.14 -13.98 1.64
CA SER A 32 -4.26 -15.41 1.94
C SER A 32 -3.03 -16.22 1.52
N GLN A 33 -2.11 -15.62 0.76
CA GLN A 33 -0.83 -16.22 0.43
C GLN A 33 0.11 -16.14 1.65
N ARG A 34 0.97 -17.15 1.86
CA ARG A 34 1.96 -17.17 2.96
C ARG A 34 3.17 -16.23 2.73
N GLN A 35 2.95 -15.12 2.04
CA GLN A 35 3.94 -14.09 1.72
C GLN A 35 3.50 -12.75 2.28
N TRP A 36 4.42 -11.78 2.35
CA TRP A 36 4.15 -10.47 2.92
C TRP A 36 3.28 -9.58 2.00
N ILE A 37 2.47 -8.73 2.60
CA ILE A 37 1.88 -7.54 1.99
C ILE A 37 2.67 -6.35 2.51
N LEU A 38 3.41 -5.68 1.63
CA LEU A 38 4.26 -4.56 2.00
C LEU A 38 3.61 -3.24 1.60
N PHE A 39 3.50 -2.32 2.55
CA PHE A 39 3.08 -0.95 2.28
C PHE A 39 4.30 -0.03 2.29
N THR A 40 4.51 0.76 1.24
CA THR A 40 5.51 1.83 1.24
C THR A 40 5.11 2.92 2.23
N SER A 41 6.08 3.72 2.67
CA SER A 41 5.84 4.81 3.62
C SER A 41 5.01 5.96 3.05
N GLU A 42 4.91 6.03 1.73
CA GLU A 42 4.33 7.14 0.99
C GLU A 42 2.85 6.95 0.69
N CYS A 43 2.27 5.77 0.99
CA CYS A 43 0.84 5.49 0.84
C CYS A 43 0.12 5.33 2.19
N PRO A 44 -1.17 5.71 2.28
CA PRO A 44 -1.94 5.56 3.51
C PRO A 44 -2.30 4.09 3.75
N ARG A 45 -2.02 3.60 4.97
CA ARG A 45 -2.44 2.25 5.39
C ARG A 45 -3.95 2.21 5.69
N PRO A 46 -4.70 1.22 5.19
CA PRO A 46 -6.08 0.97 5.61
C PRO A 46 -6.22 0.83 7.12
N SER A 47 -7.38 1.24 7.65
CA SER A 47 -7.74 0.96 9.04
C SER A 47 -7.94 -0.54 9.26
N LEU A 48 -7.80 -0.99 10.52
CA LEU A 48 -8.05 -2.38 10.89
C LEU A 48 -9.50 -2.79 10.57
N GLU A 49 -10.47 -1.91 10.83
CA GLU A 49 -11.88 -2.13 10.50
C GLU A 49 -12.07 -2.41 9.01
N LEU A 50 -11.39 -1.66 8.16
CA LEU A 50 -11.48 -1.86 6.72
C LEU A 50 -10.83 -3.17 6.28
N PHE A 51 -9.67 -3.54 6.85
CA PHE A 51 -9.08 -4.86 6.62
C PHE A 51 -10.04 -5.99 7.03
N MET A 52 -10.69 -5.87 8.20
CA MET A 52 -11.66 -6.86 8.67
C MET A 52 -12.89 -6.95 7.76
N ALA A 53 -13.45 -5.81 7.35
CA ALA A 53 -14.62 -5.75 6.46
C ALA A 53 -14.38 -6.46 5.13
N TYR A 54 -13.16 -6.36 4.59
CA TYR A 54 -12.76 -7.01 3.33
C TYR A 54 -12.05 -8.37 3.53
N LYS A 55 -11.95 -8.87 4.77
CA LYS A 55 -11.30 -10.14 5.12
C LYS A 55 -9.82 -10.21 4.69
N VAL A 56 -9.11 -9.10 4.77
CA VAL A 56 -7.66 -9.05 4.56
C VAL A 56 -6.95 -9.63 5.78
N SER A 57 -6.11 -10.64 5.58
CA SER A 57 -5.26 -11.18 6.64
C SER A 57 -4.27 -10.12 7.10
N CYS A 58 -4.33 -9.76 8.39
CA CYS A 58 -3.43 -8.77 8.98
C CYS A 58 -2.10 -9.38 9.46
N ASN A 59 -1.98 -10.71 9.52
CA ASN A 59 -0.83 -11.42 10.08
C ASN A 59 0.45 -11.27 9.26
N ASN A 60 0.30 -10.93 7.98
CA ASN A 60 1.37 -10.82 7.00
C ASN A 60 1.45 -9.41 6.40
N ILE A 61 1.06 -8.37 7.14
CA ILE A 61 1.14 -6.97 6.70
C ILE A 61 2.33 -6.26 7.37
N ILE A 62 3.19 -5.64 6.56
CA ILE A 62 4.27 -4.78 7.04
C ILE A 62 4.14 -3.39 6.42
N GLN A 63 4.22 -2.37 7.27
CA GLN A 63 4.41 -0.98 6.86
C GLN A 63 5.90 -0.66 6.84
N MET A 64 6.45 -0.33 5.68
CA MET A 64 7.84 0.08 5.55
C MET A 64 8.04 1.48 6.14
N LYS A 65 9.23 1.69 6.70
CA LYS A 65 9.70 3.03 7.10
C LYS A 65 10.25 3.77 5.88
N PRO A 66 10.15 5.11 5.85
CA PRO A 66 10.72 5.89 4.75
C PRO A 66 12.23 5.69 4.68
N SER A 67 12.74 5.55 3.46
CA SER A 67 14.18 5.53 3.21
C SER A 67 14.74 6.95 3.22
N LYS A 68 15.97 7.11 3.72
CA LYS A 68 16.71 8.38 3.63
C LYS A 68 17.43 8.57 2.31
N THR A 69 17.60 7.50 1.54
CA THR A 69 18.49 7.46 0.36
C THR A 69 17.83 6.92 -0.90
N LEU A 70 16.66 6.30 -0.78
CA LEU A 70 15.94 5.67 -1.90
C LEU A 70 14.59 6.36 -2.07
N CYS A 71 14.20 6.56 -3.32
CA CYS A 71 12.84 6.99 -3.61
C CYS A 71 11.88 5.79 -3.59
N GLU A 72 10.57 6.08 -3.55
CA GLU A 72 9.53 5.05 -3.51
C GLU A 72 9.65 4.03 -4.66
N ARG A 73 9.99 4.48 -5.88
CA ARG A 73 10.22 3.61 -7.03
C ARG A 73 11.30 2.56 -6.74
N ASP A 74 12.45 2.99 -6.22
CA ASP A 74 13.58 2.09 -5.91
C ASP A 74 13.23 1.12 -4.79
N ILE A 75 12.44 1.58 -3.81
CA ILE A 75 11.93 0.74 -2.71
C ILE A 75 11.02 -0.36 -3.28
N VAL A 76 10.07 0.00 -4.16
CA VAL A 76 9.17 -0.97 -4.79
C VAL A 76 9.95 -1.98 -5.62
N GLU A 77 10.91 -1.52 -6.44
CA GLU A 77 11.74 -2.42 -7.25
C GLU A 77 12.53 -3.42 -6.40
N LYS A 78 13.15 -2.97 -5.31
CA LYS A 78 13.87 -3.85 -4.38
C LYS A 78 12.93 -4.83 -3.67
N ALA A 79 11.75 -4.35 -3.25
CA ALA A 79 10.76 -5.19 -2.61
C ALA A 79 10.27 -6.30 -3.55
N ILE A 80 10.02 -6.00 -4.84
CA ILE A 80 9.66 -7.00 -5.85
C ILE A 80 10.77 -8.05 -5.98
N LYS A 81 12.02 -7.58 -6.17
CA LYS A 81 13.18 -8.45 -6.38
C LYS A 81 13.49 -9.34 -5.16
N SER A 82 13.02 -8.98 -3.98
CA SER A 82 13.19 -9.79 -2.76
C SER A 82 12.36 -11.09 -2.75
N ARG A 83 11.32 -11.21 -3.59
CA ARG A 83 10.43 -12.39 -3.71
C ARG A 83 9.72 -12.83 -2.41
N ASN A 84 9.71 -11.96 -1.40
CA ASN A 84 9.12 -12.25 -0.10
C ASN A 84 7.68 -11.72 0.03
N ALA A 85 7.22 -10.93 -0.94
CA ALA A 85 5.91 -10.29 -0.92
C ALA A 85 5.00 -10.85 -2.01
N SER A 86 3.72 -11.06 -1.68
CA SER A 86 2.66 -11.31 -2.66
C SER A 86 2.08 -9.99 -3.19
N ALA A 87 2.13 -8.93 -2.40
CA ALA A 87 1.71 -7.60 -2.83
C ALA A 87 2.61 -6.50 -2.26
N ILE A 88 2.80 -5.46 -3.07
CA ILE A 88 3.39 -4.19 -2.64
C ILE A 88 2.40 -3.07 -2.95
N VAL A 89 2.06 -2.29 -1.92
CA VAL A 89 1.18 -1.14 -2.02
C VAL A 89 2.05 0.11 -2.02
N ALA A 90 1.92 0.93 -3.05
CA ALA A 90 2.70 2.13 -3.27
C ALA A 90 1.81 3.32 -3.63
N SER A 91 2.34 4.54 -3.53
CA SER A 91 1.62 5.75 -3.89
C SER A 91 1.60 5.95 -5.41
N ASN A 92 0.53 6.55 -5.92
CA ASN A 92 0.42 6.93 -7.32
C ASN A 92 1.33 8.10 -7.74
N LYS A 93 2.18 8.62 -6.83
CA LYS A 93 3.19 9.65 -7.15
C LYS A 93 4.35 9.10 -7.98
N VAL A 94 4.56 7.78 -7.96
CA VAL A 94 5.45 7.10 -8.90
C VAL A 94 4.97 7.38 -10.33
N SER A 95 5.89 7.75 -11.23
CA SER A 95 5.54 8.17 -12.59
C SER A 95 4.74 7.09 -13.33
N ARG A 96 3.83 7.48 -14.24
CA ARG A 96 3.01 6.50 -14.99
C ARG A 96 3.85 5.51 -15.80
N PHE A 97 5.00 5.94 -16.30
CA PHE A 97 5.95 5.06 -16.98
C PHE A 97 6.51 4.02 -16.01
N ASP A 98 6.98 4.45 -14.85
CA ASP A 98 7.55 3.56 -13.83
C ASP A 98 6.51 2.62 -13.23
N GLN A 99 5.26 3.07 -13.05
CA GLN A 99 4.19 2.19 -12.62
C GLN A 99 3.98 1.03 -13.60
N LYS A 100 4.10 1.25 -14.91
CA LYS A 100 4.01 0.17 -15.91
C LYS A 100 5.19 -0.78 -15.80
N VAL A 101 6.41 -0.24 -15.69
CA VAL A 101 7.65 -1.03 -15.53
C VAL A 101 7.57 -1.89 -14.26
N LEU A 102 7.19 -1.31 -13.12
CA LEU A 102 7.09 -2.00 -11.84
C LEU A 102 5.98 -3.05 -11.84
N ARG A 103 4.82 -2.81 -12.46
CA ARG A 103 3.79 -3.84 -12.60
C ARG A 103 4.26 -5.02 -13.44
N HIS A 104 4.97 -4.75 -14.54
CA HIS A 104 5.53 -5.81 -15.39
C HIS A 104 6.56 -6.65 -14.61
N LEU A 105 7.50 -5.98 -13.93
CA LEU A 105 8.49 -6.63 -13.09
C LEU A 105 7.84 -7.45 -11.96
N ALA A 106 6.77 -6.94 -11.35
CA ALA A 106 6.07 -7.66 -10.29
C ALA A 106 5.48 -8.98 -10.79
N VAL A 107 4.87 -9.00 -11.98
CA VAL A 107 4.36 -10.22 -12.61
C VAL A 107 5.47 -11.26 -12.82
N GLU A 108 6.64 -10.83 -13.32
CA GLU A 108 7.81 -11.71 -13.50
C GLU A 108 8.30 -12.34 -12.18
N TYR A 109 8.11 -11.64 -11.06
CA TYR A 109 8.54 -12.07 -9.74
C TYR A 109 7.39 -12.61 -8.87
N HIS A 110 6.24 -12.91 -9.49
CA HIS A 110 5.04 -13.46 -8.83
C HIS A 110 4.51 -12.59 -7.67
N CYS A 111 4.53 -11.28 -7.86
CA CYS A 111 3.99 -10.27 -6.94
C CYS A 111 3.02 -9.35 -7.70
N GLU A 112 2.14 -8.67 -6.98
CA GLU A 112 1.33 -7.58 -7.53
C GLU A 112 1.73 -6.23 -6.93
N VAL A 113 1.72 -5.16 -7.73
CA VAL A 113 1.92 -3.78 -7.24
C VAL A 113 0.63 -2.98 -7.39
N LEU A 114 0.09 -2.55 -6.27
CA LEU A 114 -1.12 -1.74 -6.18
C LEU A 114 -0.73 -0.28 -5.92
N PHE A 115 -1.09 0.61 -6.85
CA PHE A 115 -0.83 2.03 -6.71
C PHE A 115 -2.09 2.73 -6.20
N ILE A 116 -1.95 3.39 -5.06
CA ILE A 116 -3.02 4.04 -4.29
C ILE A 116 -2.81 5.55 -4.39
N GLU A 117 -3.88 6.31 -4.61
CA GLU A 117 -3.80 7.77 -4.49
C GLU A 117 -3.19 8.17 -3.14
N LYS A 118 -2.29 9.16 -3.13
CA LYS A 118 -1.97 9.84 -1.88
C LYS A 118 -2.89 11.05 -1.81
N GLU A 119 -3.45 11.35 -0.64
CA GLU A 119 -4.08 12.65 -0.45
C GLU A 119 -3.09 13.75 -0.86
N THR A 120 -3.51 14.58 -1.80
CA THR A 120 -2.98 15.92 -1.92
C THR A 120 -3.54 16.66 -0.72
N ASP A 121 -2.68 17.07 0.21
CA ASP A 121 -3.03 18.04 1.25
C ASP A 121 -3.62 19.27 0.55
N HIS A 122 -4.94 19.30 0.38
CA HIS A 122 -5.69 20.51 0.06
C HIS A 122 -5.92 21.23 1.39
N TYR A 123 -4.83 21.73 1.97
CA TYR A 123 -4.92 22.82 2.93
C TYR A 123 -4.68 24.11 2.12
N HIS A 124 -5.78 24.85 1.90
CA HIS A 124 -5.79 26.19 1.34
C HIS A 124 -5.07 27.19 2.25
#